data_AF-A0A3N5I4D7-F1
#
_entry.id   AF-A0A3N5I4D7-F1
#
_cell.length_a   1.000
_cell.length_b   1.000
_cell.length_c   1.000
_cell.angle_alpha   90.00
_cell.angle_beta   90.00
_cell.angle_gamma   90.00
#
_symmetry.space_group_name_H-M   'P 1'
#
loop_
_entity.id
_entity.type
_entity.pdbx_description
1 polymer ?
#
loop_
_entity_poly.entity_id
_entity_poly.type
_entity_poly.pdbx_seq_one_letter_code
_entity_poly.pdbx_strand_id
1 'polypeptide(L)' 'MAGKVARSERNKQKPEKPQVGPCDDLHVLIAQRAFERYQARCCQDGCDLDDWLEAEREILSQVPPM' A
#
# COMPACT_ATOMS: atom_id res chain seq x y z
N MET A 1 11.96 37.58 -27.70
CA MET A 1 11.85 36.16 -28.15
C MET A 1 11.24 35.34 -27.02
N ALA A 2 10.43 34.34 -27.38
CA ALA A 2 9.65 33.35 -26.60
C ALA A 2 10.15 33.06 -25.16
N GLY A 3 9.33 32.77 -24.16
CA GLY A 3 8.04 32.08 -24.14
C GLY A 3 8.10 30.96 -23.09
N LYS A 4 7.21 31.02 -22.08
CA LYS A 4 6.69 29.95 -21.19
C LYS A 4 7.52 28.66 -20.99
N VAL A 5 7.76 28.29 -19.73
CA VAL A 5 7.29 26.99 -19.17
C VAL A 5 7.08 27.08 -17.66
N ALA A 6 5.87 27.49 -17.27
CA ALA A 6 5.31 27.03 -16.00
C ALA A 6 4.81 25.60 -16.22
N ARG A 7 5.48 24.60 -15.65
CA ARG A 7 4.95 23.23 -15.56
C ARG A 7 5.71 22.46 -14.49
N SER A 8 5.05 22.28 -13.35
CA SER A 8 4.67 20.94 -12.88
C SER A 8 4.20 21.09 -11.45
N GLU A 9 2.91 21.37 -11.32
CA GLU A 9 2.18 21.02 -10.12
C GLU A 9 2.36 19.52 -9.94
N ARG A 10 3.29 19.13 -9.06
CA ARG A 10 3.40 17.76 -8.57
C ARG A 10 2.15 17.55 -7.75
N ASN A 11 1.08 17.16 -8.44
CA ASN A 11 -0.19 16.73 -7.91
C ASN A 11 0.11 15.63 -6.88
N LYS A 12 0.29 16.03 -5.62
CA LYS A 12 0.24 15.16 -4.46
C LYS A 12 -1.21 14.71 -4.38
N GLN A 13 -1.53 13.72 -5.19
CA GLN A 13 -2.73 12.93 -5.06
C GLN A 13 -2.69 12.36 -3.65
N LYS A 14 -3.38 13.06 -2.76
CA LYS A 14 -3.83 12.55 -1.49
C LYS A 14 -4.74 11.37 -1.87
N PRO A 15 -4.43 10.12 -1.47
CA PRO A 15 -5.28 9.01 -1.84
C PRO A 15 -6.63 9.24 -1.18
N GLU A 16 -7.60 9.63 -2.00
CA GLU A 16 -9.01 9.60 -1.66
C GLU A 16 -9.30 8.12 -1.43
N LYS A 17 -9.56 7.80 -0.16
CA LYS A 17 -9.77 6.43 0.31
C LYS A 17 -10.96 5.89 -0.49
N PRO A 18 -10.76 4.88 -1.37
CA PRO A 18 -11.88 4.23 -2.01
C PRO A 18 -12.77 3.70 -0.89
N GLN A 19 -14.07 3.88 -1.04
CA GLN A 19 -15.08 3.31 -0.16
C GLN A 19 -15.07 1.81 -0.46
N VAL A 20 -14.14 1.15 0.22
CA VAL A 20 -13.71 -0.23 0.05
C VAL A 20 -14.80 -1.16 0.58
N GLY A 21 -15.22 -2.14 -0.23
CA GLY A 21 -16.08 -3.22 0.25
C GLY A 21 -15.35 -4.12 1.25
N PRO A 22 -16.01 -5.11 1.88
CA PRO A 22 -15.38 -5.96 2.90
C PRO A 22 -14.12 -6.70 2.44
N CYS A 23 -14.06 -7.10 1.16
CA CYS A 23 -12.89 -7.76 0.55
C CYS A 23 -11.71 -6.79 0.37
N ASP A 24 -12.08 -5.56 0.11
CA ASP A 24 -11.27 -4.40 -0.19
C ASP A 24 -10.66 -3.86 1.13
N ASP A 25 -11.38 -3.96 2.27
CA ASP A 25 -10.85 -3.75 3.63
C ASP A 25 -9.75 -4.77 3.98
N LEU A 26 -9.94 -6.04 3.61
CA LEU A 26 -8.96 -7.11 3.82
C LEU A 26 -7.66 -6.82 3.06
N HIS A 27 -7.77 -6.44 1.78
CA HIS A 27 -6.61 -6.01 0.98
C HIS A 27 -5.91 -4.78 1.59
N VAL A 28 -6.64 -3.81 2.12
CA VAL A 28 -6.06 -2.64 2.81
C VAL A 28 -5.28 -3.05 4.05
N LEU A 29 -5.80 -3.99 4.86
CA LEU A 29 -5.10 -4.49 6.04
C LEU A 29 -3.81 -5.25 5.66
N ILE A 30 -3.88 -6.10 4.64
CA ILE A 30 -2.72 -6.84 4.12
C ILE A 30 -1.66 -5.88 3.60
N ALA A 31 -2.05 -4.89 2.78
CA ALA A 31 -1.13 -3.91 2.23
C ALA A 31 -0.46 -3.07 3.34
N GLN A 32 -1.23 -2.62 4.33
CA GLN A 32 -0.70 -1.90 5.49
C GLN A 32 0.32 -2.75 6.24
N ARG A 33 0.02 -4.04 6.46
CA ARG A 33 0.89 -4.94 7.20
C ARG A 33 2.16 -5.30 6.43
N ALA A 34 2.07 -5.50 5.11
CA ALA A 34 3.23 -5.70 4.25
C ALA A 34 4.17 -4.49 4.26
N PHE A 35 3.61 -3.28 4.24
CA PHE A 35 4.39 -2.04 4.29
C PHE A 35 5.14 -1.84 5.61
N GLU A 36 4.54 -2.23 6.74
CA GLU A 36 5.23 -2.25 8.04
C GLU A 36 6.44 -3.19 8.03
N ARG A 37 6.29 -4.38 7.43
CA ARG A 37 7.38 -5.36 7.29
C ARG A 37 8.51 -4.83 6.42
N TYR A 38 8.17 -4.23 5.27
CA TYR A 38 9.13 -3.57 4.39
C TYR A 38 9.93 -2.48 5.13
N GLN A 39 9.25 -1.62 5.91
CA GLN A 39 9.92 -0.59 6.71
C GLN A 39 10.83 -1.19 7.80
N ALA A 40 10.40 -2.27 8.46
CA ALA A 40 11.20 -2.93 9.49
C ALA A 40 12.53 -3.50 8.96
N ARG A 41 12.60 -3.82 7.67
CA ARG A 41 13.82 -4.28 6.98
C ARG A 41 14.68 -3.14 6.41
N CYS A 42 14.41 -1.89 6.80
CA CYS A 42 15.06 -0.70 6.25
C CYS A 42 14.87 -0.52 4.74
N CYS A 43 13.65 -0.79 4.25
CA CYS A 43 13.26 -0.56 2.86
C CYS A 43 14.09 -1.36 1.84
N GLN A 44 14.47 -2.59 2.21
CA GLN A 44 15.23 -3.46 1.33
C GLN A 44 14.37 -3.93 0.14
N ASP A 45 14.79 -3.58 -1.07
CA ASP A 45 14.13 -4.01 -2.31
C ASP A 45 14.26 -5.53 -2.53
N GLY A 46 13.24 -6.15 -3.14
CA GLY A 46 13.23 -7.58 -3.49
C GLY A 46 12.62 -8.52 -2.46
N CYS A 47 12.08 -7.99 -1.35
CA CYS A 47 11.30 -8.76 -0.35
C CYS A 47 9.82 -8.36 -0.32
N ASP A 48 9.38 -7.52 -1.26
CA ASP A 48 8.02 -6.98 -1.36
C ASP A 48 6.97 -8.09 -1.47
N LEU A 49 7.22 -9.09 -2.33
CA LEU A 49 6.31 -10.23 -2.48
C LEU A 49 6.25 -11.10 -1.22
N ASP A 50 7.40 -11.41 -0.62
CA ASP A 50 7.47 -12.20 0.62
C ASP A 50 6.78 -11.48 1.79
N ASP A 51 7.02 -10.17 1.95
CA ASP A 51 6.40 -9.35 3.00
C ASP A 51 4.88 -9.24 2.78
N TRP A 52 4.41 -9.23 1.53
CA TRP A 52 2.98 -9.27 1.21
C TRP A 52 2.34 -10.64 1.52
N LEU A 53 2.97 -11.75 1.14
CA LEU A 53 2.46 -13.10 1.42
C LEU A 53 2.40 -13.38 2.92
N GLU A 54 3.42 -12.97 3.67
CA GLU A 54 3.42 -13.08 5.12
C GLU A 54 2.32 -12.24 5.77
N ALA A 55 2.13 -11.01 5.28
CA ALA A 55 1.04 -10.15 5.75
C ALA A 55 -0.34 -10.77 5.44
N GLU A 56 -0.53 -11.35 4.25
CA GLU A 56 -1.77 -12.03 3.86
C GLU A 56 -2.07 -13.17 4.83
N ARG A 57 -1.10 -14.06 5.08
CA ARG A 57 -1.26 -15.17 6.03
C ARG A 57 -1.61 -14.69 7.43
N GLU A 58 -0.95 -13.64 7.91
CA GLU A 58 -1.14 -13.09 9.24
C GLU A 58 -2.54 -12.48 9.40
N ILE A 59 -3.00 -11.68 8.44
CA ILE A 59 -4.34 -11.08 8.48
C ILE A 59 -5.42 -12.14 8.33
N LEU A 60 -5.29 -13.08 7.37
CA LEU A 60 -6.26 -14.15 7.18
C LEU A 60 -6.37 -15.07 8.40
N SER A 61 -5.28 -15.28 9.15
CA SER A 61 -5.32 -16.06 10.39
C SER A 61 -6.10 -15.40 11.52
N GLN A 62 -6.23 -14.07 11.49
CA GLN A 62 -6.94 -13.26 12.48
C GLN A 62 -8.41 -13.05 12.11
N VAL A 63 -8.76 -13.20 10.83
CA VAL A 63 -10.15 -13.19 10.38
C VAL A 63 -10.76 -14.55 10.73
N PRO A 64 -11.74 -14.61 11.65
CA PRO A 64 -12.39 -15.87 11.97
C PRO A 64 -13.07 -16.43 10.70
N PRO A 65 -13.09 -17.76 10.52
CA PRO A 65 -13.82 -18.36 9.41
C PRO A 65 -15.29 -17.95 9.52
N MET A 66 -15.80 -17.28 8.47
CA MET A 66 -17.20 -16.91 8.34
C MET A 66 -18.09 -18.14 8.15
#